data_AF-A0A1G4JBR7-F1
#
_entry.id   AF-A0A1G4JBR7-F1
#
_cell.length_a   1.000
_cell.length_b   1.000
_cell.length_c   1.000
_cell.angle_alpha   90.00
_cell.angle_beta   90.00
_cell.angle_gamma   90.00
#
_symmetry.space_group_name_H-M   'P 1'
#
loop_
_entity.id
_entity.type
_entity.pdbx_description
1 polymer ?
#
loop_
_entity_poly.entity_id
_entity_poly.type
_entity_poly.pdbx_seq_one_letter_code
_entity_poly.pdbx_strand_id
1 'polypeptide(L)' 'MAKNNNQLERLAEAPVEFIKDGTAFIQKCKKPGNKDFMKIVRAVGIGFVAVGIIGYAIKLLHIPIRYLIV' A
#
# COMPACT_ATOMS: atom_id res chain seq x y z
N MET A 1 45.79 -10.29 13.04
CA MET A 1 44.93 -9.38 12.23
C MET A 1 43.45 -9.77 12.40
N ALA A 2 42.80 -9.46 13.53
CA ALA A 2 41.47 -10.02 13.86
C ALA A 2 40.55 -9.01 14.57
N LYS A 3 40.30 -7.84 13.97
CA LYS A 3 39.45 -6.80 14.62
C LYS A 3 38.23 -6.34 13.80
N ASN A 4 38.04 -6.78 12.55
CA ASN A 4 37.01 -6.20 11.67
C ASN A 4 35.74 -7.06 11.45
N ASN A 5 35.73 -8.35 11.81
CA ASN A 5 34.60 -9.23 11.51
C ASN A 5 33.45 -9.12 12.55
N ASN A 6 33.80 -8.92 13.83
CA ASN A 6 32.83 -8.92 14.93
C ASN A 6 31.94 -7.65 14.96
N GLN A 7 32.36 -6.54 14.33
CA GLN A 7 31.53 -5.33 14.22
C GLN A 7 30.52 -5.44 13.09
N LEU A 8 30.90 -6.08 11.97
CA LEU A 8 30.01 -6.30 10.83
C LEU A 8 28.91 -7.32 11.16
N GLU A 9 29.26 -8.36 11.93
CA GLU A 9 28.33 -9.38 12.40
C GLU A 9 27.28 -8.80 13.37
N ARG A 10 27.69 -7.90 14.27
CA ARG A 10 26.78 -7.19 15.20
C ARG A 10 25.84 -6.20 14.51
N LEU A 11 26.28 -5.57 13.42
CA LEU A 11 25.40 -4.74 12.59
C LEU A 11 24.45 -5.57 11.74
N ALA A 12 24.85 -6.78 11.33
CA ALA A 12 24.02 -7.71 10.57
C ALA A 12 22.97 -8.42 11.44
N GLU A 13 23.17 -8.50 12.75
CA GLU A 13 22.25 -9.15 13.69
C GLU A 13 20.96 -8.33 13.93
N ALA A 14 21.07 -7.00 13.99
CA ALA A 14 19.94 -6.09 14.20
C ALA A 14 18.81 -6.20 13.15
N PRO A 15 19.07 -6.22 11.82
CA PRO A 15 18.00 -6.39 10.83
C PRO A 15 17.39 -7.78 10.85
N VAL A 16 18.15 -8.82 11.22
CA VAL A 16 17.64 -10.20 11.33
C VAL A 16 16.67 -10.30 12.50
N GLU A 17 17.01 -9.71 13.64
CA GLU A 17 16.15 -9.64 14.82
C GLU A 17 14.87 -8.83 14.53
N PHE A 18 14.99 -7.71 13.81
CA PHE A 18 13.83 -6.91 13.38
C PHE A 18 12.85 -7.68 12.50
N ILE A 19 13.34 -8.48 11.54
CA ILE A 19 12.46 -9.32 10.70
C ILE A 19 11.79 -10.42 11.52
N LYS A 20 12.52 -11.02 12.46
CA LYS A 20 11.99 -12.05 13.34
C LYS A 20 10.87 -11.50 14.24
N ASP A 21 11.08 -10.32 14.83
CA ASP A 21 10.06 -9.66 15.64
C ASP A 21 8.89 -9.14 14.78
N GLY A 22 9.18 -8.64 13.57
CA GLY A 22 8.17 -8.19 12.61
C GLY A 22 7.24 -9.32 12.16
N THR A 23 7.78 -10.51 11.92
CA THR A 23 6.97 -11.69 11.54
C THR A 23 6.13 -12.18 12.71
N ALA A 24 6.69 -12.23 13.93
CA ALA A 24 5.94 -12.55 15.15
C ALA A 24 4.82 -11.54 15.42
N PHE A 25 5.05 -10.26 15.14
CA PHE A 25 4.04 -9.20 15.25
C PHE A 25 2.89 -9.41 14.26
N ILE A 26 3.19 -9.60 12.97
CA ILE A 26 2.16 -9.83 11.93
C ILE A 26 1.33 -11.09 12.23
N GLN A 27 1.93 -12.12 12.84
CA GLN A 27 1.21 -13.32 13.27
C GLN A 27 0.22 -13.06 14.42
N LYS A 28 0.50 -12.09 15.30
CA LYS A 28 -0.43 -11.66 16.36
C LYS A 28 -1.58 -10.79 15.85
N CYS A 29 -1.42 -10.15 14.69
CA CYS A 29 -2.48 -9.32 14.10
C CYS A 29 -3.69 -10.17 13.67
N LYS A 30 -4.91 -9.68 13.91
CA LYS A 30 -6.14 -10.30 13.42
C LYS A 30 -6.26 -10.11 11.91
N LYS A 31 -6.06 -11.19 11.15
CA LYS A 31 -6.28 -11.17 9.69
C LYS A 31 -7.78 -11.08 9.39
N PRO A 32 -8.20 -10.22 8.43
CA PRO A 32 -9.59 -10.14 8.04
C PRO A 32 -10.03 -11.45 7.37
N GLY A 33 -11.20 -11.95 7.74
CA GLY A 33 -11.81 -13.10 7.08
C GLY A 33 -12.55 -12.70 5.80
N ASN A 34 -13.01 -13.69 5.03
CA ASN A 34 -13.70 -13.48 3.75
C ASN A 34 -14.89 -12.50 3.85
N LYS A 35 -15.66 -12.56 4.94
CA LYS A 35 -16.83 -11.68 5.15
C LYS A 35 -16.44 -10.23 5.42
N ASP A 36 -15.29 -9.97 6.03
CA ASP A 36 -14.85 -8.60 6.35
C ASP A 36 -14.12 -7.99 5.17
N PHE A 37 -13.32 -8.80 4.48
CA PHE A 37 -12.72 -8.44 3.21
C PHE A 37 -13.78 -8.03 2.18
N MET A 38 -14.86 -8.80 2.02
CA MET A 38 -15.92 -8.48 1.07
C MET A 38 -16.65 -7.17 1.38
N LYS A 39 -16.81 -6.80 2.67
CA LYS A 39 -17.38 -5.50 3.05
C LYS A 39 -16.46 -4.35 2.64
N ILE A 40 -15.16 -4.50 2.89
CA ILE A 40 -14.14 -3.49 2.53
C ILE A 40 -14.11 -3.33 1.01
N VAL A 41 -14.01 -4.44 0.26
CA VAL A 41 -13.97 -4.41 -1.20
C VAL A 41 -15.21 -3.76 -1.78
N ARG A 42 -16.41 -4.03 -1.23
CA ARG A 42 -17.64 -3.40 -1.69
C ARG A 42 -17.64 -1.89 -1.42
N ALA A 43 -17.23 -1.46 -0.24
CA ALA A 43 -17.16 -0.03 0.10
C ALA A 43 -16.14 0.71 -0.77
N VAL A 44 -14.94 0.15 -0.93
CA VAL A 44 -13.88 0.72 -1.77
C VAL A 44 -14.27 0.69 -3.25
N GLY A 45 -14.93 -0.37 -3.72
CA GLY A 45 -15.38 -0.49 -5.11
C GLY A 45 -16.40 0.58 -5.48
N ILE A 46 -17.35 0.90 -4.60
CA ILE A 46 -18.29 2.00 -4.81
C ILE A 46 -17.55 3.34 -4.88
N GLY A 47 -16.60 3.57 -3.96
CA GLY A 47 -15.77 4.77 -3.97
C GLY A 47 -14.94 4.92 -5.25
N PHE A 48 -14.32 3.83 -5.70
CA PHE A 48 -13.53 3.81 -6.94
C PHE A 48 -14.38 4.16 -8.17
N VAL A 49 -15.58 3.58 -8.28
CA VAL A 49 -16.50 3.89 -9.38
C VAL A 49 -16.95 5.35 -9.34
N ALA A 50 -17.32 5.87 -8.16
CA ALA A 50 -17.73 7.26 -8.00
C ALA A 50 -16.62 8.24 -8.41
N VAL A 51 -15.40 8.04 -7.90
CA VAL A 51 -14.23 8.87 -8.25
C VAL A 51 -13.90 8.76 -9.74
N GLY A 52 -13.98 7.55 -10.31
CA GLY A 52 -13.74 7.30 -11.73
C GLY A 52 -14.73 8.04 -12.63
N ILE A 53 -16.03 8.01 -12.31
CA ILE A 53 -17.07 8.71 -13.08
C ILE A 53 -16.84 10.23 -13.04
N ILE A 54 -16.56 10.79 -11.85
CA ILE A 54 -16.30 12.24 -11.70
C ILE A 54 -15.10 12.64 -12.55
N GLY A 55 -13.99 11.91 -12.47
CA GLY A 55 -12.79 12.19 -13.26
C GLY A 55 -13.04 12.09 -14.77
N TYR A 56 -13.79 11.07 -15.21
CA TYR A 56 -14.13 10.89 -16.62
C TYR A 56 -15.02 12.02 -17.15
N ALA A 57 -16.04 12.43 -16.39
CA ALA A 57 -16.93 13.53 -16.76
C ALA A 57 -16.16 14.86 -16.90
N ILE A 58 -15.30 15.19 -15.93
CA ILE A 58 -14.46 16.40 -15.99
C ILE A 58 -13.57 16.35 -17.23
N LYS A 59 -12.97 15.20 -17.54
CA LYS A 59 -12.10 15.06 -18.71
C LYS A 59 -12.87 15.20 -20.01
N LEU A 60 -14.07 14.61 -20.11
CA LEU A 60 -14.93 14.76 -21.28
C LEU A 60 -15.32 16.21 -21.56
N LEU A 61 -15.63 16.98 -20.52
CA LEU A 61 -15.99 18.40 -20.68
C LEU A 61 -14.79 19.26 -21.08
N HIS A 62 -13.59 18.95 -20.60
CA HIS A 62 -12.40 19.75 -20.93
C HIS A 62 -11.92 19.60 -22.37
N ILE A 63 -12.16 18.46 -23.04
CA ILE A 63 -11.75 18.23 -24.43
C ILE A 63 -12.36 19.26 -25.41
N PRO A 64 -13.69 19.45 -25.48
CA PRO A 64 -14.29 20.44 -26.37
C PRO A 64 -13.91 21.87 -25.98
N ILE A 65 -13.79 22.16 -24.68
CA ILE A 65 -13.38 23.48 -24.19
C ILE A 65 -11.98 23.82 -24.71
N ARG A 66 -11.03 22.88 -24.64
CA ARG A 66 -9.67 23.07 -25.18
C ARG A 66 -9.68 23.23 -26.70
N TYR A 67 -10.53 22.49 -27.41
CA TYR A 67 -10.67 22.56 -28.86
C TYR A 67 -11.26 23.90 -29.34
N LEU A 68 -12.15 24.53 -28.57
CA LEU A 68 -12.77 25.81 -28.92
C LEU A 68 -11.91 27.03 -28.54
N ILE A 69 -11.04 26.90 -27.55
CA ILE A 69 -10.18 28.00 -27.05
C ILE A 69 -8.83 28.07 -27.80
N VAL A 70 -8.42 26.97 -28.44
CA VAL A 70 -7.27 26.95 -29.36
C VAL A 70 -7.70 27.42 -30.74
#